data_AF-A0A953KX84-F1
#
_entry.id   AF-A0A953KX84-F1
#
_cell.length_a   1.000
_cell.length_b   1.000
_cell.length_c   1.000
_cell.angle_alpha   90.00
_cell.angle_beta   90.00
_cell.angle_gamma   90.00
#
_symmetry.space_group_name_H-M   'P 1'
#
loop_
_entity.id
_entity.type
_entity.pdbx_description
1 polymer ?
#
loop_
_entity_poly.entity_id
_entity_poly.type
_entity_poly.pdbx_seq_one_letter_code
_entity_poly.pdbx_strand_id
1 'polypeptide(L)'
;MARILKLKPRNGDSSSDPLSRSAARKRVAAFGAWAVLVIVFAAVVASVSPTVFVPQTRYRHGGIWDGPAVTAPFAITVVDKSAADLIQAELEQRHEKVFEYDTQALPESQVRLDQLLKIIASDPGGTTSTDLRKQIISDTGITLSRQTIAALSAGGNTQRVRSDLRQLLDHFYGIQGLASMPDKTLLQAAARQRRLAMEATGTGLVPGTTATAEKVLGYPDEAMAYLESVYLPKFALSKELAAAYAEVARQILRPNVSFNRDHTNLRLEQAMKRLLPRITVNPGDVIIQRGQPVTGPTASLLEELNRQQRTHNLVHAAGNAVVLLIAILFLAFYVRKFSPEFSFTSRDVLLLALPA
;
A
#
# COMPACT_ATOMS: atom_id res chain seq x y z
N MET A 1 58.92 -11.17 -16.95
CA MET A 1 59.55 -9.84 -17.08
C MET A 1 59.29 -9.04 -15.81
N ALA A 2 60.29 -8.97 -14.93
CA ALA A 2 60.21 -8.35 -13.62
C ALA A 2 60.57 -6.86 -13.70
N ARG A 3 59.65 -5.98 -13.27
CA ARG A 3 59.92 -4.54 -13.11
C ARG A 3 60.29 -4.29 -11.65
N ILE A 4 61.59 -4.18 -11.42
CA ILE A 4 62.21 -3.82 -10.14
C ILE A 4 61.92 -2.34 -9.89
N LEU A 5 60.95 -2.06 -9.01
CA LEU A 5 60.71 -0.71 -8.48
C LEU A 5 61.76 -0.41 -7.41
N LYS A 6 62.70 0.50 -7.76
CA LYS A 6 63.67 1.09 -6.85
C LYS A 6 62.94 1.82 -5.70
N LEU A 7 63.01 1.25 -4.50
CA LEU A 7 62.68 1.94 -3.26
C LEU A 7 63.70 3.07 -3.04
N LYS A 8 63.22 4.32 -3.14
CA LYS A 8 63.96 5.51 -2.73
C LYS A 8 63.93 5.56 -1.19
N PRO A 9 65.08 5.53 -0.49
CA PRO A 9 65.10 5.70 0.95
C PRO A 9 64.63 7.12 1.25
N ARG A 10 63.44 7.24 1.83
CA ARG A 10 62.92 8.49 2.37
C ARG A 10 63.65 8.72 3.68
N ASN A 11 64.83 9.33 3.59
CA ASN A 11 65.58 9.83 4.73
C ASN A 11 64.63 10.67 5.60
N GLY A 12 64.58 10.27 6.87
CA GLY A 12 63.83 10.97 7.89
C GLY A 12 64.37 12.37 8.05
N ASP A 13 63.53 13.34 7.71
CA ASP A 13 63.62 14.66 8.31
C ASP A 13 62.49 14.73 9.34
N SER A 14 62.74 14.10 10.49
CA SER A 14 61.94 14.30 11.69
C SER A 14 62.40 15.58 12.38
N SER A 15 62.32 16.69 11.67
CA SER A 15 62.18 18.00 12.32
C SER A 15 60.80 17.98 12.97
N SER A 16 60.73 17.42 14.18
CA SER A 16 59.57 17.56 15.06
C SER A 16 59.50 19.02 15.46
N ASP A 17 58.92 19.80 14.57
CA ASP A 17 58.74 21.23 14.70
C ASP A 17 58.02 21.50 16.04
N PRO A 18 58.70 22.07 17.05
CA PRO A 18 58.16 22.19 18.41
C PRO A 18 56.88 23.04 18.44
N LEU A 19 56.67 23.86 17.41
CA LEU A 19 55.44 24.64 17.22
C LEU A 19 54.23 23.75 16.90
N SER A 20 54.39 22.64 16.16
CA SER A 20 53.29 21.72 15.83
C SER A 20 52.77 20.93 17.04
N ARG A 21 53.66 20.54 17.97
CA ARG A 21 53.29 19.87 19.22
C ARG A 21 52.54 20.80 20.18
N SER A 22 52.82 22.10 20.15
CA SER A 22 52.10 23.09 20.97
C SER A 22 50.66 23.33 20.49
N ALA A 23 50.47 23.37 19.16
CA ALA A 23 49.14 23.54 18.56
C ALA A 23 48.25 22.32 18.77
N ALA A 24 48.82 21.11 18.70
CA ALA A 24 48.09 19.87 18.98
C ALA A 24 47.61 19.81 20.45
N ARG A 25 48.46 20.17 21.43
CA ARG A 25 48.07 20.20 22.85
C ARG A 25 46.96 21.22 23.15
N LYS A 26 46.99 22.40 22.51
CA LYS A 26 45.92 23.41 22.66
C LYS A 26 44.57 22.92 22.12
N ARG A 27 44.56 22.15 21.03
CA ARG A 27 43.32 21.56 20.48
C ARG A 27 42.73 20.47 21.37
N VAL A 28 43.57 19.60 21.94
CA VAL A 28 43.11 18.56 22.88
C VAL A 28 42.57 19.20 24.17
N ALA A 29 43.22 20.23 24.70
CA ALA A 29 42.75 20.95 25.89
C ALA A 29 41.42 21.68 25.64
N ALA A 30 41.27 22.32 24.47
CA ALA A 30 40.02 22.96 24.08
C ALA A 30 38.87 21.95 23.96
N PHE A 31 39.12 20.78 23.34
CA PHE A 31 38.12 19.73 23.22
C PHE A 31 37.67 19.19 24.59
N GLY A 32 38.62 19.00 25.53
CA GLY A 32 38.30 18.59 26.90
C GLY A 32 37.41 19.59 27.64
N ALA A 33 37.68 20.89 27.49
CA ALA A 33 36.86 21.94 28.13
C ALA A 33 35.41 21.96 27.58
N TRP A 34 35.24 21.83 26.26
CA TRP A 34 33.90 21.72 25.64
C TRP A 34 33.15 20.46 26.10
N ALA A 35 33.83 19.32 26.21
CA ALA A 35 33.23 18.09 26.71
C ALA A 35 32.74 18.24 28.16
N VAL A 36 33.54 18.84 29.05
CA VAL A 36 33.14 19.12 30.43
C VAL A 36 31.92 20.05 30.48
N LEU A 37 31.92 21.11 29.67
CA LEU A 37 30.78 22.05 29.62
C LEU A 37 29.49 21.36 29.14
N VAL A 38 29.57 20.51 28.12
CA VAL A 38 28.42 19.73 27.64
C VAL A 38 27.93 18.76 28.72
N ILE A 39 28.82 18.09 29.44
CA ILE A 39 28.44 17.18 30.54
C ILE A 39 27.77 17.96 31.68
N VAL A 40 28.33 19.09 32.10
CA VAL A 40 27.76 19.95 33.14
C VAL A 40 26.39 20.46 32.69
N PHE A 41 26.27 20.94 31.46
CA PHE A 41 24.99 21.38 30.90
C PHE A 41 23.95 20.25 30.90
N ALA A 42 24.32 19.06 30.42
CA ALA A 42 23.44 17.89 30.44
C ALA A 42 23.03 17.50 31.87
N ALA A 43 23.95 17.58 32.83
CA ALA A 43 23.66 17.31 34.25
C ALA A 43 22.70 18.34 34.86
N VAL A 44 22.86 19.63 34.54
CA VAL A 44 21.94 20.69 34.98
C VAL A 44 20.57 20.51 34.34
N VAL A 45 20.49 20.22 33.04
CA VAL A 45 19.22 19.92 32.36
C VAL A 45 18.53 18.71 33.00
N ALA A 46 19.28 17.64 33.29
CA ALA A 46 18.74 16.45 33.96
C ALA A 46 18.25 16.76 35.39
N SER A 47 18.94 17.64 36.12
CA SER A 47 18.56 18.07 37.47
C SER A 47 17.30 18.94 37.48
N VAL A 48 17.18 19.88 36.53
CA VAL A 48 16.02 20.77 36.39
C VAL A 48 14.80 20.05 35.81
N SER A 49 15.01 18.94 35.07
CA SER A 49 13.93 18.15 34.45
C SER A 49 13.83 16.74 35.06
N PRO A 50 13.51 16.59 36.36
CA PRO A 50 13.42 15.28 37.01
C PRO A 50 12.33 14.39 36.38
N THR A 51 11.38 14.98 35.66
CA THR A 51 10.31 14.29 34.92
C THR A 51 10.81 13.42 33.77
N VAL A 52 12.06 13.58 33.30
CA VAL A 52 12.64 12.71 32.26
C VAL A 52 12.78 11.26 32.75
N PHE A 53 12.85 11.05 34.07
CA PHE A 53 13.05 9.75 34.68
C PHE A 53 11.78 9.13 35.30
N VAL A 54 10.58 9.60 34.92
CA VAL A 54 9.34 8.95 35.37
C VAL A 54 9.40 7.48 34.94
N PRO A 55 9.40 6.52 35.89
CA PRO A 55 9.52 5.11 35.55
C PRO A 55 8.32 4.71 34.70
N GLN A 56 8.60 4.12 33.54
CA GLN A 56 7.54 3.57 32.69
C GLN A 56 6.77 2.52 33.49
N THR A 57 5.45 2.54 33.36
CA THR A 57 4.61 1.50 33.95
C THR A 57 4.94 0.18 33.26
N ARG A 58 5.72 -0.67 33.95
CA ARG A 58 6.01 -2.03 33.47
C ARG A 58 4.79 -2.87 33.75
N TYR A 59 4.23 -3.47 32.71
CA TYR A 59 3.09 -4.38 32.84
C TYR A 59 3.33 -5.65 32.04
N ARG A 60 2.62 -6.72 32.41
CA ARG A 60 2.61 -8.00 31.68
C ARG A 60 1.22 -8.21 31.09
N HIS A 61 1.12 -8.40 29.78
CA HIS A 61 -0.15 -8.72 29.13
C HIS A 61 -0.80 -9.95 29.75
N GLY A 62 -2.07 -9.84 30.15
CA GLY A 62 -2.82 -10.92 30.80
C GLY A 62 -2.44 -11.18 32.27
N GLY A 63 -1.48 -10.44 32.83
CA GLY A 63 -1.12 -10.52 34.25
C GLY A 63 -2.04 -9.70 35.14
N ILE A 64 -1.93 -9.90 36.46
CA ILE A 64 -2.60 -9.07 37.47
C ILE A 64 -1.75 -7.83 37.72
N TRP A 65 -2.36 -6.66 37.77
CA TRP A 65 -1.69 -5.41 38.11
C TRP A 65 -1.39 -5.35 39.62
N ASP A 66 -0.11 -5.29 39.96
CA ASP A 66 0.40 -5.26 41.34
C ASP A 66 0.78 -3.86 41.83
N GLY A 67 0.91 -2.91 40.90
CA GLY A 67 1.26 -1.51 41.15
C GLY A 67 0.13 -0.64 41.73
N PRO A 68 0.42 0.64 42.03
CA PRO A 68 -0.59 1.62 42.46
C PRO A 68 -1.61 1.89 41.35
N ALA A 69 -2.77 2.45 41.71
CA ALA A 69 -3.77 2.83 40.71
C ALA A 69 -3.19 3.86 39.73
N VAL A 70 -3.39 3.63 38.43
CA VAL A 70 -2.92 4.52 37.38
C VAL A 70 -4.10 5.34 36.90
N THR A 71 -4.00 6.66 37.02
CA THR A 71 -4.99 7.62 36.50
C THR A 71 -4.46 8.27 35.23
N ALA A 72 -5.36 8.63 34.31
CA ALA A 72 -5.02 9.34 33.10
C ALA A 72 -4.72 10.81 33.44
N PRO A 73 -3.51 11.34 33.16
CA PRO A 73 -3.20 12.76 33.40
C PRO A 73 -3.76 13.67 32.29
N PHE A 74 -4.14 13.12 31.14
CA PHE A 74 -4.71 13.81 29.98
C PHE A 74 -5.71 12.89 29.27
N ALA A 75 -6.49 13.45 28.36
CA ALA A 75 -7.44 12.68 27.57
C ALA A 75 -6.69 11.71 26.63
N ILE A 76 -6.99 10.43 26.72
CA ILE A 76 -6.38 9.38 25.89
C ILE A 76 -7.49 8.73 25.07
N THR A 77 -7.31 8.66 23.76
CA THR A 77 -8.20 7.91 22.89
C THR A 77 -7.43 6.79 22.23
N VAL A 78 -7.81 5.55 22.52
CA VAL A 78 -7.16 4.34 21.99
C VAL A 78 -8.20 3.48 21.30
N VAL A 79 -7.79 2.86 20.20
CA VAL A 79 -8.60 1.86 19.50
C VAL A 79 -8.59 0.58 20.31
N ASP A 80 -9.76 0.06 20.64
CA ASP A 80 -9.87 -1.26 21.26
C ASP A 80 -9.53 -2.33 20.22
N LYS A 81 -8.33 -2.90 20.31
CA LYS A 81 -7.85 -3.96 19.39
C LYS A 81 -8.75 -5.19 19.42
N SER A 82 -9.24 -5.58 20.60
CA SER A 82 -10.06 -6.79 20.74
C SER A 82 -11.44 -6.64 20.09
N ALA A 83 -12.06 -5.47 20.29
CA ALA A 83 -13.32 -5.16 19.61
C ALA A 83 -13.10 -4.87 18.11
N ALA A 84 -11.95 -4.30 17.73
CA ALA A 84 -11.58 -4.11 16.33
C ALA A 84 -11.42 -5.42 15.57
N ASP A 85 -10.82 -6.45 16.17
CA ASP A 85 -10.67 -7.78 15.55
C ASP A 85 -12.03 -8.46 15.34
N LEU A 86 -12.95 -8.34 16.31
CA LEU A 86 -14.33 -8.83 16.19
C LEU A 86 -15.09 -8.10 15.07
N ILE A 87 -14.97 -6.77 15.03
CA ILE A 87 -15.59 -5.95 13.98
C ILE A 87 -14.95 -6.27 12.62
N GLN A 88 -13.65 -6.52 12.56
CA GLN A 88 -12.97 -6.94 11.34
C GLN A 88 -13.54 -8.27 10.85
N ALA A 89 -13.65 -9.28 11.71
CA ALA A 89 -14.23 -10.56 11.35
C ALA A 89 -15.69 -10.43 10.89
N GLU A 90 -16.50 -9.62 11.58
CA GLU A 90 -17.88 -9.34 11.17
C GLU A 90 -17.96 -8.61 9.83
N LEU A 91 -17.08 -7.63 9.60
CA LEU A 91 -16.98 -6.92 8.34
C LEU A 91 -16.49 -7.85 7.23
N GLU A 92 -15.47 -8.66 7.43
CA GLU A 92 -15.03 -9.65 6.44
C GLU A 92 -16.16 -10.62 6.05
N GLN A 93 -17.09 -10.90 6.97
CA GLN A 93 -18.29 -11.71 6.76
C GLN A 93 -19.49 -10.97 6.17
N ARG A 94 -19.53 -9.63 6.16
CA ARG A 94 -20.65 -8.86 5.60
C ARG A 94 -20.29 -7.87 4.48
N HIS A 95 -19.02 -7.53 4.35
CA HIS A 95 -18.52 -6.53 3.42
C HIS A 95 -18.75 -6.94 1.96
N GLU A 96 -19.02 -5.94 1.13
CA GLU A 96 -19.25 -6.11 -0.29
C GLU A 96 -18.00 -6.64 -0.98
N LYS A 97 -18.19 -7.48 -1.99
CA LYS A 97 -17.17 -7.94 -2.92
C LYS A 97 -17.33 -7.13 -4.20
N VAL A 98 -16.25 -6.47 -4.59
CA VAL A 98 -16.22 -5.58 -5.76
C VAL A 98 -15.79 -6.39 -6.97
N PHE A 99 -16.60 -6.32 -8.01
CA PHE A 99 -16.32 -6.88 -9.32
C PHE A 99 -16.26 -5.76 -10.35
N GLU A 100 -15.30 -5.87 -11.24
CA GLU A 100 -15.10 -4.93 -12.31
C GLU A 100 -15.66 -5.46 -13.61
N TYR A 101 -16.31 -4.57 -14.34
CA TYR A 101 -16.82 -4.80 -15.67
C TYR A 101 -15.95 -4.02 -16.67
N ASP A 102 -15.20 -4.75 -17.52
CA ASP A 102 -14.40 -4.17 -18.59
C ASP A 102 -15.30 -3.67 -19.73
N THR A 103 -15.51 -2.36 -19.77
CA THR A 103 -16.31 -1.71 -20.83
C THR A 103 -15.60 -1.70 -22.19
N GLN A 104 -14.28 -1.94 -22.23
CA GLN A 104 -13.49 -1.95 -23.45
C GLN A 104 -13.42 -3.31 -24.13
N ALA A 105 -13.81 -4.39 -23.44
CA ALA A 105 -13.79 -5.75 -23.99
C ALA A 105 -14.60 -5.88 -25.30
N LEU A 106 -15.80 -5.28 -25.34
CA LEU A 106 -16.66 -5.29 -26.53
C LEU A 106 -16.05 -4.52 -27.71
N PRO A 107 -15.73 -3.21 -27.60
CA PRO A 107 -15.18 -2.45 -28.72
C PRO A 107 -13.84 -3.01 -29.21
N GLU A 108 -12.96 -3.47 -28.32
CA GLU A 108 -11.72 -4.13 -28.73
C GLU A 108 -11.98 -5.43 -29.52
N SER A 109 -12.94 -6.25 -29.06
CA SER A 109 -13.32 -7.48 -29.75
C SER A 109 -13.93 -7.19 -31.13
N GLN A 110 -14.75 -6.15 -31.24
CA GLN A 110 -15.34 -5.72 -32.52
C GLN A 110 -14.27 -5.24 -33.50
N VAL A 111 -13.28 -4.46 -33.04
CA VAL A 111 -12.16 -4.02 -33.89
C VAL A 111 -11.35 -5.22 -34.40
N ARG A 112 -11.03 -6.18 -33.53
CA ARG A 112 -10.33 -7.42 -33.92
C ARG A 112 -11.13 -8.24 -34.94
N LEU A 113 -12.45 -8.36 -34.72
CA LEU A 113 -13.36 -9.03 -35.64
C LEU A 113 -13.38 -8.34 -37.01
N ASP A 114 -13.48 -7.01 -37.04
CA ASP A 114 -13.51 -6.25 -38.28
C ASP A 114 -12.20 -6.37 -39.07
N GLN A 115 -11.05 -6.35 -38.39
CA GLN A 115 -9.74 -6.59 -38.99
C GLN A 115 -9.65 -8.00 -39.57
N LEU A 116 -10.06 -9.02 -38.82
CA LEU A 116 -10.10 -10.41 -39.28
C LEU A 116 -10.94 -10.56 -40.56
N LEU A 117 -12.17 -10.04 -40.55
CA LEU A 117 -13.08 -10.13 -41.69
C LEU A 117 -12.57 -9.33 -42.90
N LYS A 118 -11.87 -8.21 -42.68
CA LYS A 118 -11.23 -7.42 -43.75
C LYS A 118 -10.09 -8.20 -44.43
N ILE A 119 -9.28 -8.93 -43.66
CA ILE A 119 -8.20 -9.76 -44.19
C ILE A 119 -8.79 -10.91 -45.02
N ILE A 120 -9.80 -11.61 -44.49
CA ILE A 120 -10.48 -12.71 -45.22
C ILE A 120 -11.14 -12.21 -46.51
N ALA A 121 -11.76 -11.02 -46.49
CA ALA A 121 -12.41 -10.45 -47.66
C ALA A 121 -11.44 -10.01 -48.77
N SER A 122 -10.17 -9.74 -48.42
CA SER A 122 -9.14 -9.32 -49.38
C SER A 122 -8.57 -10.47 -50.23
N ASP A 123 -8.79 -11.73 -49.83
CA ASP A 123 -8.36 -12.93 -50.56
C ASP A 123 -9.52 -13.90 -50.82
N PRO A 124 -10.47 -13.55 -51.71
CA PRO A 124 -11.62 -14.40 -52.03
C PRO A 124 -11.25 -15.67 -52.81
N GLY A 125 -10.02 -15.76 -53.35
CA GLY A 125 -9.56 -16.83 -54.25
C GLY A 125 -8.87 -18.01 -53.56
N GLY A 126 -8.50 -17.88 -52.28
CA GLY A 126 -7.95 -18.98 -51.48
C GLY A 126 -6.61 -19.55 -51.98
N THR A 127 -5.92 -18.87 -52.88
CA THR A 127 -4.80 -19.43 -53.65
C THR A 127 -3.52 -19.60 -52.83
N THR A 128 -3.43 -19.05 -51.62
CA THR A 128 -2.43 -19.52 -50.63
C THR A 128 -2.96 -19.45 -49.20
N SER A 129 -3.84 -20.41 -48.82
CA SER A 129 -4.36 -20.58 -47.45
C SER A 129 -3.29 -20.52 -46.34
N THR A 130 -2.03 -20.84 -46.65
CA THR A 130 -0.91 -20.74 -45.71
C THR A 130 -0.45 -19.29 -45.47
N ASP A 131 -0.42 -18.45 -46.52
CA ASP A 131 0.02 -17.06 -46.40
C ASP A 131 -1.06 -16.20 -45.75
N LEU A 132 -2.32 -16.42 -46.12
CA LEU A 132 -3.47 -15.78 -45.47
C LEU A 132 -3.51 -16.11 -43.97
N ARG A 133 -3.27 -17.38 -43.58
CA ARG A 133 -3.23 -17.77 -42.16
C ARG A 133 -2.08 -17.08 -41.41
N LYS A 134 -0.90 -16.98 -42.02
CA LYS A 134 0.23 -16.25 -41.43
C LYS A 134 -0.10 -14.77 -41.25
N GLN A 135 -0.76 -14.16 -42.24
CA GLN A 135 -1.20 -12.78 -42.16
C GLN A 135 -2.23 -12.56 -41.06
N ILE A 136 -3.25 -13.42 -40.95
CA ILE A 136 -4.25 -13.34 -39.86
C ILE A 136 -3.55 -13.42 -38.49
N ILE A 137 -2.62 -14.36 -38.30
CA ILE A 137 -1.88 -14.50 -37.04
C ILE A 137 -1.02 -13.26 -36.77
N SER A 138 -0.33 -12.74 -37.78
CA SER A 138 0.52 -11.54 -37.66
C SER A 138 -0.28 -10.29 -37.29
N ASP A 139 -1.40 -10.05 -37.97
CA ASP A 139 -2.13 -8.78 -37.88
C ASP A 139 -3.17 -8.76 -36.75
N THR A 140 -3.72 -9.92 -36.38
CA THR A 140 -4.80 -10.03 -35.38
C THR A 140 -4.44 -10.89 -34.16
N GLY A 141 -3.39 -11.71 -34.24
CA GLY A 141 -3.05 -12.70 -33.21
C GLY A 141 -3.98 -13.92 -33.18
N ILE A 142 -4.97 -14.00 -34.08
CA ILE A 142 -5.99 -15.04 -34.10
C ILE A 142 -5.49 -16.27 -34.86
N THR A 143 -5.70 -17.46 -34.31
CA THR A 143 -5.41 -18.73 -35.00
C THR A 143 -6.70 -19.38 -35.47
N LEU A 144 -6.89 -19.47 -36.80
CA LEU A 144 -8.04 -20.15 -37.40
C LEU A 144 -7.62 -21.39 -38.19
N SER A 145 -8.50 -22.39 -38.19
CA SER A 145 -8.40 -23.59 -39.02
C SER A 145 -8.65 -23.26 -40.50
N ARG A 146 -8.11 -24.10 -41.39
CA ARG A 146 -8.33 -23.95 -42.84
C ARG A 146 -9.82 -24.07 -43.21
N GLN A 147 -10.54 -24.95 -42.51
CA GLN A 147 -11.97 -25.17 -42.72
C GLN A 147 -12.78 -23.93 -42.35
N THR A 148 -12.42 -23.26 -41.25
CA THR A 148 -13.06 -22.01 -40.82
C THR A 148 -12.82 -20.86 -41.79
N ILE A 149 -11.58 -20.70 -42.28
CA ILE A 149 -11.27 -19.69 -43.30
C ILE A 149 -12.09 -19.95 -44.57
N ALA A 150 -12.13 -21.21 -45.03
CA ALA A 150 -12.91 -21.59 -46.22
C ALA A 150 -14.42 -21.41 -46.01
N ALA A 151 -14.96 -21.73 -44.83
CA ALA A 151 -16.38 -21.54 -44.52
C ALA A 151 -16.75 -20.06 -44.45
N LEU A 152 -15.89 -19.21 -43.88
CA LEU A 152 -16.11 -17.76 -43.79
C LEU A 152 -16.01 -17.09 -45.16
N SER A 153 -15.10 -17.54 -46.05
CA SER A 153 -15.00 -17.01 -47.41
C SER A 153 -16.12 -17.52 -48.33
N ALA A 154 -16.46 -18.82 -48.25
CA ALA A 154 -17.55 -19.43 -49.03
C ALA A 154 -18.95 -18.97 -48.58
N GLY A 155 -19.09 -18.56 -47.32
CA GLY A 155 -20.34 -18.05 -46.75
C GLY A 155 -20.90 -16.80 -47.43
N GLY A 156 -20.20 -16.22 -48.41
CA GLY A 156 -20.80 -15.53 -49.56
C GLY A 156 -21.80 -14.43 -49.24
N ASN A 157 -21.63 -13.73 -48.11
CA ASN A 157 -22.27 -12.46 -47.76
C ASN A 157 -21.55 -11.88 -46.54
N THR A 158 -20.34 -11.33 -46.74
CA THR A 158 -19.47 -10.76 -45.68
C THR A 158 -20.22 -9.80 -44.76
N GLN A 159 -21.22 -9.09 -45.29
CA GLN A 159 -22.03 -8.16 -44.50
C GLN A 159 -22.96 -8.88 -43.53
N ARG A 160 -23.59 -9.99 -43.93
CA ARG A 160 -24.38 -10.83 -43.02
C ARG A 160 -23.49 -11.47 -41.95
N VAL A 161 -22.38 -12.09 -42.36
CA VAL A 161 -21.44 -12.72 -41.41
C VAL A 161 -20.91 -11.72 -40.39
N ARG A 162 -20.57 -10.50 -40.85
CA ARG A 162 -20.17 -9.40 -39.96
C ARG A 162 -21.28 -9.02 -38.98
N SER A 163 -22.51 -8.87 -39.47
CA SER A 163 -23.66 -8.51 -38.64
C SER A 163 -23.92 -9.57 -37.57
N ASP A 164 -23.94 -10.85 -37.96
CA ASP A 164 -24.25 -11.96 -37.06
C ASP A 164 -23.16 -12.14 -35.99
N LEU A 165 -21.88 -12.05 -36.36
CA LEU A 165 -20.76 -12.10 -35.42
C LEU A 165 -20.73 -10.89 -34.48
N ARG A 166 -21.06 -9.69 -34.95
CA ARG A 166 -21.19 -8.51 -34.07
C ARG A 166 -22.35 -8.68 -33.09
N GLN A 167 -23.50 -9.16 -33.55
CA GLN A 167 -24.64 -9.47 -32.69
C GLN A 167 -24.30 -10.53 -31.64
N LEU A 168 -23.45 -11.51 -31.99
CA LEU A 168 -22.90 -12.47 -31.05
C LEU A 168 -22.06 -11.76 -29.97
N LEU A 169 -21.09 -10.93 -30.36
CA LEU A 169 -20.28 -10.19 -29.39
C LEU A 169 -21.14 -9.30 -28.48
N ASP A 170 -22.12 -8.60 -29.05
CA ASP A 170 -23.05 -7.74 -28.29
C ASP A 170 -23.87 -8.55 -27.28
N HIS A 171 -24.33 -9.76 -27.64
CA HIS A 171 -25.05 -10.63 -26.72
C HIS A 171 -24.14 -11.13 -25.58
N PHE A 172 -22.93 -11.56 -25.89
CA PHE A 172 -22.01 -12.11 -24.88
C PHE A 172 -21.50 -11.03 -23.92
N TYR A 173 -21.11 -9.87 -24.43
CA TYR A 173 -20.63 -8.79 -23.57
C TYR A 173 -21.78 -8.01 -22.93
N GLY A 174 -22.81 -7.64 -23.70
CA GLY A 174 -23.89 -6.75 -23.23
C GLY A 174 -25.01 -7.42 -22.45
N ILE A 175 -25.31 -8.70 -22.70
CA ILE A 175 -26.47 -9.39 -22.08
C ILE A 175 -26.03 -10.46 -21.06
N GLN A 176 -25.03 -11.28 -21.39
CA GLN A 176 -24.58 -12.37 -20.51
C GLN A 176 -23.50 -11.90 -19.54
N GLY A 177 -22.42 -11.29 -20.04
CA GLY A 177 -21.18 -11.11 -19.30
C GLY A 177 -20.39 -12.42 -19.23
N LEU A 178 -19.05 -12.29 -19.24
CA LEU A 178 -18.10 -13.37 -19.24
C LEU A 178 -17.16 -13.21 -18.04
N ALA A 179 -17.15 -14.20 -17.15
CA ALA A 179 -16.21 -14.24 -16.04
C ALA A 179 -15.36 -15.52 -16.12
N SER A 180 -14.14 -15.45 -15.63
CA SER A 180 -13.35 -16.65 -15.35
C SER A 180 -14.12 -17.55 -14.37
N MET A 181 -14.02 -18.87 -14.50
CA MET A 181 -14.70 -19.81 -13.59
C MET A 181 -14.55 -19.51 -12.07
N PRO A 182 -13.35 -19.22 -11.53
CA PRO A 182 -13.23 -18.84 -10.11
C PRO A 182 -14.03 -17.57 -9.79
N ASP A 183 -13.93 -16.55 -10.63
CA ASP A 183 -14.61 -15.27 -10.43
C ASP A 183 -16.13 -15.40 -10.56
N LYS A 184 -16.62 -16.26 -11.47
CA LYS A 184 -18.06 -16.57 -11.58
C LYS A 184 -18.59 -17.14 -10.27
N THR A 185 -17.91 -18.12 -9.67
CA THR A 185 -18.37 -18.72 -8.42
C THR A 185 -18.40 -17.70 -7.28
N LEU A 186 -17.39 -16.83 -7.21
CA LEU A 186 -17.33 -15.74 -6.24
C LEU A 186 -18.45 -14.72 -6.49
N LEU A 187 -18.71 -14.37 -7.74
CA LEU A 187 -19.76 -13.44 -8.15
C LEU A 187 -21.13 -13.95 -7.74
N GLN A 188 -21.42 -15.22 -8.00
CA GLN A 188 -22.68 -15.86 -7.62
C GLN A 188 -22.83 -15.97 -6.10
N ALA A 189 -21.75 -16.30 -5.39
CA ALA A 189 -21.75 -16.33 -3.93
C ALA A 189 -22.01 -14.94 -3.33
N ALA A 190 -21.34 -13.90 -3.85
CA ALA A 190 -21.54 -12.52 -3.42
C ALA A 190 -22.97 -12.03 -3.72
N ALA A 191 -23.52 -12.37 -4.89
CA ALA A 191 -24.88 -12.02 -5.27
C ALA A 191 -25.92 -12.68 -4.34
N ARG A 192 -25.79 -13.99 -4.05
CA ARG A 192 -26.67 -14.72 -3.13
C ARG A 192 -26.64 -14.14 -1.72
N GLN A 193 -25.46 -13.68 -1.27
CA GLN A 193 -25.30 -13.06 0.04
C GLN A 193 -25.70 -11.58 0.09
N ARG A 194 -26.14 -10.97 -1.05
CA ARG A 194 -26.40 -9.52 -1.18
C ARG A 194 -25.18 -8.65 -0.87
N ARG A 195 -24.01 -9.13 -1.25
CA ARG A 195 -22.70 -8.50 -1.03
C ARG A 195 -22.02 -8.16 -2.35
N LEU A 196 -22.78 -8.03 -3.43
CA LEU A 196 -22.22 -7.76 -4.75
C LEU A 196 -22.17 -6.24 -4.99
N ALA A 197 -20.99 -5.73 -5.28
CA ALA A 197 -20.79 -4.41 -5.86
C ALA A 197 -20.16 -4.55 -7.24
N MET A 198 -20.78 -3.95 -8.27
CA MET A 198 -20.25 -3.93 -9.64
C MET A 198 -19.75 -2.52 -9.95
N GLU A 199 -18.55 -2.41 -10.50
CA GLU A 199 -17.93 -1.16 -10.97
C GLU A 199 -17.58 -1.27 -12.45
N ALA A 200 -17.71 -0.18 -13.21
CA ALA A 200 -17.23 -0.14 -14.59
C ALA A 200 -15.76 0.30 -14.60
N THR A 201 -14.94 -0.44 -15.33
CA THR A 201 -13.59 0.01 -15.70
C THR A 201 -13.72 0.80 -17.01
N GLY A 202 -13.77 2.14 -16.91
CA GLY A 202 -13.83 3.07 -18.04
C GLY A 202 -14.91 4.17 -17.92
N THR A 203 -15.09 4.94 -18.98
CA THR A 203 -16.08 6.04 -19.07
C THR A 203 -17.49 5.57 -19.45
N GLY A 204 -17.72 4.25 -19.52
CA GLY A 204 -19.00 3.65 -19.88
C GLY A 204 -19.92 3.45 -18.68
N LEU A 205 -21.24 3.50 -18.93
CA LEU A 205 -22.23 3.01 -17.98
C LEU A 205 -22.06 1.49 -17.85
N VAL A 206 -22.06 0.98 -16.62
CA VAL A 206 -22.26 -0.46 -16.41
C VAL A 206 -23.64 -0.78 -17.01
N PRO A 207 -23.75 -1.70 -17.99
CA PRO A 207 -25.07 -2.21 -18.39
C PRO A 207 -25.79 -2.65 -17.12
N GLY A 208 -27.11 -2.44 -16.97
CA GLY A 208 -27.83 -2.66 -15.70
C GLY A 208 -27.62 -4.07 -15.11
N THR A 209 -26.54 -4.25 -14.34
CA THR A 209 -25.94 -5.56 -13.99
C THR A 209 -26.36 -6.04 -12.61
N THR A 210 -27.19 -5.28 -11.88
CA THR A 210 -27.92 -5.85 -10.74
C THR A 210 -28.85 -6.99 -11.17
N ALA A 211 -29.24 -7.06 -12.45
CA ALA A 211 -29.72 -8.26 -13.11
C ALA A 211 -28.64 -8.73 -14.11
N THR A 212 -27.73 -9.67 -13.83
CA THR A 212 -27.92 -10.87 -13.02
C THR A 212 -26.54 -11.52 -12.94
N ALA A 213 -25.95 -11.64 -11.74
CA ALA A 213 -24.81 -12.55 -11.54
C ALA A 213 -25.11 -13.99 -12.03
N GLU A 214 -26.40 -14.32 -12.17
CA GLU A 214 -26.91 -15.57 -12.74
C GLU A 214 -26.78 -15.67 -14.28
N LYS A 215 -26.71 -14.54 -15.00
CA LYS A 215 -26.54 -14.50 -16.47
C LYS A 215 -25.07 -14.53 -16.89
N VAL A 216 -24.15 -14.29 -15.95
CA VAL A 216 -22.71 -14.36 -16.23
C VAL A 216 -22.30 -15.80 -16.50
N LEU A 217 -21.72 -16.01 -17.68
CA LEU A 217 -21.24 -17.32 -18.13
C LEU A 217 -19.79 -17.53 -17.73
N GLY A 218 -19.45 -18.76 -17.36
CA GLY A 218 -18.08 -19.17 -17.09
C GLY A 218 -17.29 -19.30 -18.39
N TYR A 219 -16.21 -18.55 -18.52
CA TYR A 219 -15.31 -18.63 -19.66
C TYR A 219 -14.13 -19.58 -19.35
N PRO A 220 -13.69 -20.45 -20.30
CA PRO A 220 -14.22 -20.60 -21.66
C PRO A 220 -15.38 -21.61 -21.80
N ASP A 221 -15.41 -22.68 -21.00
CA ASP A 221 -16.17 -23.89 -21.33
C ASP A 221 -17.68 -23.69 -21.38
N GLU A 222 -18.27 -23.07 -20.35
CA GLU A 222 -19.71 -22.85 -20.28
C GLU A 222 -20.18 -21.82 -21.32
N ALA A 223 -19.39 -20.78 -21.56
CA ALA A 223 -19.66 -19.81 -22.61
C ALA A 223 -19.70 -20.46 -24.00
N MET A 224 -18.79 -21.40 -24.28
CA MET A 224 -18.75 -22.16 -25.54
C MET A 224 -19.88 -23.17 -25.65
N ALA A 225 -20.19 -23.90 -24.57
CA ALA A 225 -21.35 -24.78 -24.55
C ALA A 225 -22.66 -24.02 -24.80
N TYR A 226 -22.84 -22.86 -24.17
CA TYR A 226 -23.99 -21.99 -24.38
C TYR A 226 -24.03 -21.45 -25.82
N LEU A 227 -22.90 -21.01 -26.35
CA LEU A 227 -22.78 -20.55 -27.73
C LEU A 227 -23.27 -21.61 -28.71
N GLU A 228 -22.69 -22.81 -28.63
CA GLU A 228 -22.92 -23.89 -29.59
C GLU A 228 -24.34 -24.49 -29.47
N SER A 229 -24.84 -24.68 -28.26
CA SER A 229 -26.13 -25.37 -28.02
C SER A 229 -27.34 -24.45 -27.99
N VAL A 230 -27.21 -23.20 -27.55
CA VAL A 230 -28.35 -22.30 -27.33
C VAL A 230 -28.37 -21.13 -28.31
N TYR A 231 -27.22 -20.54 -28.61
CA TYR A 231 -27.17 -19.27 -29.34
C TYR A 231 -27.04 -19.45 -30.86
N LEU A 232 -26.07 -20.23 -31.33
CA LEU A 232 -25.83 -20.45 -32.77
C LEU A 232 -27.02 -21.05 -33.54
N PRO A 233 -27.84 -21.98 -32.98
CA PRO A 233 -29.00 -22.51 -33.68
C PRO A 233 -30.01 -21.43 -34.12
N LYS A 234 -30.01 -20.25 -33.47
CA LYS A 234 -30.90 -19.14 -33.79
C LYS A 234 -30.61 -18.47 -35.13
N PHE A 235 -29.40 -18.65 -35.67
CA PHE A 235 -28.96 -18.02 -36.93
C PHE A 235 -29.24 -18.87 -38.18
N ALA A 236 -29.75 -20.10 -38.02
CA ALA A 236 -30.02 -21.05 -39.11
C ALA A 236 -28.80 -21.25 -40.05
N LEU A 237 -27.62 -21.41 -39.46
CA LEU A 237 -26.33 -21.56 -40.17
C LEU A 237 -26.11 -23.00 -40.64
N SER A 238 -25.30 -23.18 -41.70
CA SER A 238 -24.76 -24.51 -42.02
C SER A 238 -23.84 -25.01 -40.91
N LYS A 239 -23.61 -26.32 -40.84
CA LYS A 239 -22.76 -26.93 -39.80
C LYS A 239 -21.33 -26.38 -39.84
N GLU A 240 -20.79 -26.18 -41.04
CA GLU A 240 -19.44 -25.65 -41.27
C GLU A 240 -19.33 -24.19 -40.83
N LEU A 241 -20.36 -23.38 -41.11
CA LEU A 241 -20.38 -21.96 -40.73
C LEU A 241 -20.62 -21.78 -39.24
N ALA A 242 -21.45 -22.62 -38.61
CA ALA A 242 -21.62 -22.64 -37.16
C ALA A 242 -20.31 -23.01 -36.44
N ALA A 243 -19.57 -24.01 -36.95
CA ALA A 243 -18.26 -24.37 -36.42
C ALA A 243 -17.25 -23.22 -36.57
N ALA A 244 -17.29 -22.53 -37.72
CA ALA A 244 -16.47 -21.34 -37.96
C ALA A 244 -16.79 -20.21 -36.96
N TYR A 245 -18.07 -19.96 -36.66
CA TYR A 245 -18.48 -18.94 -35.69
C TYR A 245 -18.00 -19.28 -34.28
N ALA A 246 -18.13 -20.55 -33.87
CA ALA A 246 -17.63 -21.01 -32.59
C ALA A 246 -16.10 -20.86 -32.47
N GLU A 247 -15.35 -21.18 -33.52
CA GLU A 247 -13.89 -21.01 -33.53
C GLU A 247 -13.49 -19.52 -33.46
N VAL A 248 -14.15 -18.65 -34.23
CA VAL A 248 -13.91 -17.20 -34.16
C VAL A 248 -14.26 -16.65 -32.78
N ALA A 249 -15.41 -17.01 -32.23
CA ALA A 249 -15.83 -16.58 -30.90
C ALA A 249 -14.84 -17.05 -29.82
N ARG A 250 -14.33 -18.27 -29.89
CA ARG A 250 -13.33 -18.81 -28.95
C ARG A 250 -12.02 -18.02 -28.95
N GLN A 251 -11.64 -17.44 -30.08
CA GLN A 251 -10.40 -16.65 -30.20
C GLN A 251 -10.60 -15.18 -29.83
N ILE A 252 -11.82 -14.65 -30.00
CA ILE A 252 -12.12 -13.22 -29.81
C ILE A 252 -12.71 -12.94 -28.42
N LEU A 253 -13.56 -13.82 -27.91
CA LEU A 253 -14.18 -13.63 -26.60
C LEU A 253 -13.12 -13.71 -25.50
N ARG A 254 -13.26 -12.83 -24.52
CA ARG A 254 -12.46 -12.81 -23.29
C ARG A 254 -13.35 -12.49 -22.10
N PRO A 255 -12.94 -12.85 -20.87
CA PRO A 255 -13.64 -12.38 -19.68
C PRO A 255 -13.70 -10.85 -19.65
N ASN A 256 -14.89 -10.31 -19.38
CA ASN A 256 -15.13 -8.88 -19.15
C ASN A 256 -15.67 -8.59 -17.75
N VAL A 257 -15.81 -9.62 -16.90
CA VAL A 257 -16.13 -9.49 -15.49
C VAL A 257 -15.02 -10.17 -14.69
N SER A 258 -14.42 -9.43 -13.76
CA SER A 258 -13.35 -9.94 -12.91
C SER A 258 -13.51 -9.48 -11.48
N PHE A 259 -12.99 -10.25 -10.52
CA PHE A 259 -12.99 -9.86 -9.13
C PHE A 259 -11.85 -8.88 -8.85
N ASN A 260 -12.16 -7.66 -8.37
CA ASN A 260 -11.14 -6.72 -7.92
C ASN A 260 -10.92 -6.85 -6.41
N ARG A 261 -9.86 -7.58 -6.06
CA ARG A 261 -9.42 -7.79 -4.67
C ARG A 261 -8.96 -6.50 -4.01
N ASP A 262 -8.27 -5.64 -4.74
CA ASP A 262 -7.68 -4.41 -4.20
C ASP A 262 -8.77 -3.39 -3.85
N HIS A 263 -9.76 -3.17 -4.71
CA HIS A 263 -10.91 -2.31 -4.41
C HIS A 263 -11.76 -2.88 -3.28
N THR A 264 -11.96 -4.20 -3.24
CA THR A 264 -12.64 -4.87 -2.13
C THR A 264 -11.92 -4.63 -0.80
N ASN A 265 -10.60 -4.81 -0.77
CA ASN A 265 -9.79 -4.59 0.43
C ASN A 265 -9.78 -3.11 0.84
N LEU A 266 -9.66 -2.19 -0.13
CA LEU A 266 -9.68 -0.76 0.12
C LEU A 266 -11.00 -0.32 0.76
N ARG A 267 -12.14 -0.80 0.23
CA ARG A 267 -13.45 -0.54 0.82
C ARG A 267 -13.59 -1.15 2.21
N LEU A 268 -13.03 -2.35 2.43
CA LEU A 268 -13.01 -2.99 3.74
C LEU A 268 -12.22 -2.15 4.75
N GLU A 269 -11.03 -1.70 4.38
CA GLU A 269 -10.20 -0.83 5.22
C GLU A 269 -10.88 0.50 5.53
N GLN A 270 -11.56 1.10 4.56
CA GLN A 270 -12.33 2.33 4.76
C GLN A 270 -13.51 2.12 5.70
N ALA A 271 -14.23 1.00 5.57
CA ALA A 271 -15.32 0.63 6.47
C ALA A 271 -14.79 0.38 7.89
N MET A 272 -13.66 -0.34 8.02
CA MET A 272 -12.98 -0.54 9.30
C MET A 272 -12.61 0.80 9.94
N LYS A 273 -11.95 1.71 9.20
CA LYS A 273 -11.56 3.04 9.73
C LYS A 273 -12.73 3.84 10.31
N ARG A 274 -13.94 3.67 9.79
CA ARG A 274 -15.16 4.32 10.27
C ARG A 274 -15.75 3.65 11.52
N LEU A 275 -15.55 2.35 11.67
CA LEU A 275 -16.18 1.52 12.71
C LEU A 275 -15.25 1.14 13.86
N LEU A 276 -13.95 1.46 13.79
CA LEU A 276 -12.98 1.16 14.85
C LEU A 276 -13.45 1.78 16.18
N PRO A 277 -13.76 0.95 17.20
CA PRO A 277 -14.25 1.41 18.48
C PRO A 277 -13.11 2.14 19.21
N ARG A 278 -13.38 3.39 19.54
CA ARG A 278 -12.44 4.25 20.26
C ARG A 278 -12.87 4.31 21.72
N ILE A 279 -11.99 3.88 22.61
CA ILE A 279 -12.13 4.10 24.04
C ILE A 279 -11.47 5.43 24.35
N THR A 280 -12.27 6.38 24.83
CA THR A 280 -11.78 7.66 25.32
C THR A 280 -11.81 7.65 26.84
N VAL A 281 -10.66 7.94 27.44
CA VAL A 281 -10.46 8.08 28.88
C VAL A 281 -10.17 9.55 29.14
N ASN A 282 -10.91 10.18 30.05
CA ASN A 282 -10.74 11.60 30.37
C ASN A 282 -9.64 11.80 31.42
N PRO A 283 -9.09 13.03 31.55
CA PRO A 283 -8.16 13.34 32.61
C PRO A 283 -8.79 13.06 33.98
N GLY A 284 -8.05 12.38 34.86
CA GLY A 284 -8.48 11.99 36.21
C GLY A 284 -9.11 10.59 36.28
N ASP A 285 -9.54 10.01 35.15
CA ASP A 285 -10.13 8.67 35.15
C ASP A 285 -9.11 7.60 35.52
N VAL A 286 -9.56 6.59 36.26
CA VAL A 286 -8.72 5.46 36.68
C VAL A 286 -8.63 4.46 35.53
N ILE A 287 -7.42 4.25 34.98
CA ILE A 287 -7.15 3.31 33.88
C ILE A 287 -7.10 1.87 34.41
N ILE A 288 -6.41 1.65 35.52
CA ILE A 288 -6.29 0.33 36.16
C ILE A 288 -6.08 0.46 37.67
N GLN A 289 -6.70 -0.42 38.45
CA GLN A 289 -6.54 -0.52 39.89
C GLN A 289 -5.74 -1.77 40.29
N ARG A 290 -5.13 -1.73 41.48
CA ARG A 290 -4.40 -2.87 42.05
C ARG A 290 -5.31 -4.10 42.14
N GLY A 291 -4.80 -5.24 41.69
CA GLY A 291 -5.53 -6.51 41.66
C GLY A 291 -6.40 -6.72 40.42
N GLN A 292 -6.53 -5.73 39.53
CA GLN A 292 -7.25 -5.92 38.26
C GLN A 292 -6.37 -6.61 37.21
N PRO A 293 -6.95 -7.47 36.35
CA PRO A 293 -6.22 -8.07 35.24
C PRO A 293 -5.93 -7.01 34.16
N VAL A 294 -4.71 -7.05 33.61
CA VAL A 294 -4.32 -6.22 32.46
C VAL A 294 -4.91 -6.84 31.19
N THR A 295 -6.11 -6.39 30.83
CA THR A 295 -6.82 -6.79 29.60
C THR A 295 -6.21 -6.11 28.36
N GLY A 296 -6.56 -6.57 27.16
CA GLY A 296 -6.10 -5.99 25.90
C GLY A 296 -6.35 -4.48 25.76
N PRO A 297 -7.57 -3.98 26.06
CA PRO A 297 -7.88 -2.56 26.06
C PRO A 297 -7.02 -1.77 27.05
N THR A 298 -6.91 -2.24 28.29
CA THR A 298 -6.16 -1.57 29.35
C THR A 298 -4.66 -1.54 29.04
N ALA A 299 -4.10 -2.62 28.48
CA ALA A 299 -2.72 -2.64 28.03
C ALA A 299 -2.44 -1.60 26.94
N SER A 300 -3.36 -1.46 25.97
CA SER A 300 -3.24 -0.49 24.89
C SER A 300 -3.32 0.96 25.41
N LEU A 301 -4.16 1.20 26.42
CA LEU A 301 -4.21 2.50 27.13
C LEU A 301 -2.91 2.79 27.89
N LEU A 302 -2.34 1.82 28.60
CA LEU A 302 -1.07 1.97 29.31
C LEU A 302 0.12 2.19 28.36
N GLU A 303 0.12 1.51 27.21
CA GLU A 303 1.11 1.72 26.15
C GLU A 303 1.04 3.16 25.60
N GLU A 304 -0.16 3.62 25.27
CA GLU A 304 -0.37 4.99 24.78
C GLU A 304 -0.01 6.03 25.82
N LEU A 305 -0.38 5.80 27.09
CA LEU A 305 0.01 6.65 28.22
C LEU A 305 1.53 6.77 28.33
N ASN A 306 2.25 5.63 28.33
CA ASN A 306 3.71 5.61 28.42
C ASN A 306 4.35 6.31 27.21
N ARG A 307 3.79 6.15 26.01
CA ARG A 307 4.27 6.81 24.79
C ARG A 307 4.08 8.33 24.88
N GLN A 308 2.90 8.79 25.26
CA GLN A 308 2.62 10.22 25.38
C GLN A 308 3.41 10.86 26.52
N GLN A 309 3.53 10.21 27.68
CA GLN A 309 4.39 10.68 28.76
C GLN A 309 5.85 10.79 28.31
N ARG A 310 6.38 9.82 27.57
CA ARG A 310 7.75 9.88 27.04
C ARG A 310 7.94 11.07 26.11
N THR A 311 7.02 11.27 25.16
CA THR A 311 7.09 12.40 24.22
C THR A 311 6.97 13.73 24.97
N HIS A 312 6.03 13.85 25.89
CA HIS A 312 5.82 15.04 26.71
C HIS A 312 7.05 15.37 27.55
N ASN A 313 7.61 14.39 28.26
CA ASN A 313 8.83 14.55 29.05
C ASN A 313 10.04 14.95 28.19
N LEU A 314 10.17 14.37 26.98
CA LEU A 314 11.25 14.73 26.06
C LEU A 314 11.11 16.15 25.52
N VAL A 315 9.89 16.57 25.17
CA VAL A 315 9.59 17.95 24.74
C VAL A 315 9.87 18.94 25.87
N HIS A 316 9.45 18.64 27.11
CA HIS A 316 9.75 19.48 28.27
C HIS A 316 11.26 19.57 28.55
N ALA A 317 11.99 18.45 28.48
CA ALA A 317 13.43 18.45 28.64
C ALA A 317 14.15 19.28 27.57
N ALA A 318 13.72 19.15 26.31
CA ALA A 318 14.25 19.96 25.21
C ALA A 318 13.94 21.45 25.42
N GLY A 319 12.73 21.80 25.84
CA GLY A 319 12.35 23.18 26.19
C GLY A 319 13.20 23.75 27.32
N ASN A 320 13.36 23.00 28.42
CA ASN A 320 14.21 23.39 29.55
C ASN A 320 15.67 23.57 29.13
N ALA A 321 16.19 22.69 28.27
CA ALA A 321 17.54 22.83 27.71
C ALA A 321 17.70 24.12 26.90
N VAL A 322 16.72 24.46 26.04
CA VAL A 322 16.75 25.70 25.26
C VAL A 322 16.72 26.94 26.16
N VAL A 323 15.84 26.97 27.16
CA VAL A 323 15.76 28.09 28.11
C VAL A 323 17.05 28.25 28.89
N LEU A 324 17.63 27.15 29.38
CA LEU A 324 18.91 27.16 30.09
C LEU A 324 20.05 27.66 29.19
N LEU A 325 20.08 27.22 27.93
CA LEU A 325 21.06 27.69 26.95
C LEU A 325 20.96 29.20 26.73
N ILE A 326 19.74 29.73 26.57
CA ILE A 326 19.51 31.18 26.45
C ILE A 326 20.00 31.92 27.70
N ALA A 327 19.72 31.41 28.90
CA ALA A 327 20.18 32.01 30.15
C ALA A 327 21.71 32.03 30.25
N ILE A 328 22.39 30.94 29.88
CA ILE A 328 23.85 30.85 29.85
C ILE A 328 24.43 31.84 28.82
N LEU A 329 23.86 31.91 27.62
CA LEU A 329 24.29 32.86 26.58
C LEU A 329 24.09 34.30 27.03
N PHE A 330 22.98 34.61 27.70
CA PHE A 330 22.70 35.92 28.25
C PHE A 330 23.70 36.30 29.34
N LEU A 331 23.99 35.39 30.28
CA LEU A 331 25.00 35.60 31.31
C LEU A 331 26.40 35.79 30.70
N ALA A 332 26.77 34.97 29.71
CA ALA A 332 28.04 35.09 29.00
C ALA A 332 28.16 36.44 28.27
N PHE A 333 27.09 36.88 27.61
CA PHE A 333 27.03 38.18 26.95
C PHE A 333 27.11 39.34 27.95
N TYR A 334 26.38 39.24 29.07
CA TYR A 334 26.39 40.24 30.14
C TYR A 334 27.79 40.39 30.75
N VAL A 335 28.42 39.29 31.16
CA VAL A 335 29.79 39.29 31.71
C VAL A 335 30.77 39.88 30.70
N ARG A 336 30.68 39.47 29.43
CA ARG A 336 31.54 40.01 28.36
C ARG A 336 31.36 41.52 28.16
N LYS A 337 30.14 42.03 28.31
CA LYS A 337 29.82 43.44 28.07
C LYS A 337 30.17 44.34 29.26
N PHE A 338 29.88 43.91 30.48
CA PHE A 338 29.98 44.74 31.69
C PHE A 338 31.20 44.44 32.56
N SER A 339 31.87 43.31 32.33
CA SER A 339 33.01 42.86 33.15
C SER A 339 34.12 42.26 32.28
N PRO A 340 34.66 43.03 31.30
CA PRO A 340 35.66 42.51 30.36
C PRO A 340 36.99 42.10 31.02
N GLU A 341 37.25 42.60 32.23
CA GLU A 341 38.46 42.26 33.02
C GLU A 341 38.37 40.90 33.72
N PHE A 342 37.19 40.27 33.78
CA PHE A 342 37.06 38.91 34.30
C PHE A 342 37.61 37.90 33.29
N SER A 343 38.86 37.48 33.49
CA SER A 343 39.38 36.29 32.85
C SER A 343 38.64 35.07 33.41
N PHE A 344 37.94 34.30 32.55
CA PHE A 344 37.35 33.01 32.93
C PHE A 344 38.45 31.99 33.26
N THR A 345 39.09 32.15 34.41
CA THR A 345 40.02 31.17 34.97
C THR A 345 39.20 30.13 35.72
N SER A 346 39.59 28.85 35.67
CA SER A 346 38.83 27.74 36.29
C SER A 346 38.54 27.95 37.78
N ARG A 347 39.33 28.78 38.48
CA ARG A 347 39.09 29.18 39.88
C ARG A 347 37.88 30.08 40.05
N ASP A 348 37.68 31.05 39.15
CA ASP A 348 36.60 32.03 39.26
C ASP A 348 35.25 31.39 38.93
N VAL A 349 35.23 30.48 37.96
CA VAL A 349 34.04 29.68 37.63
C VAL A 349 33.63 28.78 38.81
N LEU A 350 34.59 28.21 39.53
CA LEU A 350 34.33 27.35 40.68
C LEU A 350 33.84 28.15 41.90
N LEU A 351 34.35 29.38 42.09
CA LEU A 351 33.89 30.32 43.12
C LEU A 351 32.47 30.84 42.84
N LEU A 352 32.11 31.03 41.56
CA LEU A 352 30.76 31.47 41.18
C LEU A 352 29.70 30.37 41.31
N ALA A 353 30.11 29.10 41.32
CA ALA A 353 29.22 27.94 41.36
C ALA A 353 28.95 27.42 42.79
N LEU A 354 29.68 27.91 43.80
CA LEU A 354 29.44 27.56 45.20
C LEU A 354 28.32 28.45 45.76
N PRO A 355 27.21 27.88 46.26
CA PRO A 355 26.22 28.66 46.98
C PRO A 355 26.86 29.19 48.27
N ALA A 356 26.76 30.49 48.50
CA ALA A 356 27.22 31.14 49.73
C ALA A 356 26.38 30.72 50.94
#